data_AF-A0A655W5R9-F1
#
_entry.id   AF-A0A655W5R9-F1
#
_cell.length_a   1.000
_cell.length_b   1.000
_cell.length_c   1.000
_cell.angle_alpha   90.00
_cell.angle_beta   90.00
_cell.angle_gamma   90.00
#
_symmetry.space_group_name_H-M   'P 1'
#
loop_
_entity.id
_entity.type
_entity.pdbx_description
1 polymer ?
#
loop_
_entity_poly.entity_id
_entity_poly.type
_entity_poly.pdbx_seq_one_letter_code
_entity_poly.pdbx_strand_id
1 'polypeptide(L)'
;MSFSGLKTFTANTIAANGDDEQTRADIAYAFQEAVCDTLVIKCKRALEETGLKRVVIAGGVSANKQLRADLEKLAKKIGGEVYYPRTEFCTDNGAMIAYAGMQRLKNGDVCELGLQARPRWPIDQLTSIQK
;
A
#
# COMPACT_ATOMS: atom_id res chain seq x y z
N MET A 1 -0.33 4.50 -11.29
CA MET A 1 -1.75 4.57 -10.86
C MET A 1 -2.13 6.04 -10.75
N SER A 2 -3.37 6.43 -11.09
CA SER A 2 -3.81 7.82 -10.96
C SER A 2 -5.05 7.89 -10.08
N PHE A 3 -4.99 8.69 -9.02
CA PHE A 3 -6.09 8.94 -8.09
C PHE A 3 -6.58 10.40 -8.13
N SER A 4 -5.92 11.27 -8.91
CA SER A 4 -6.29 12.69 -8.98
C SER A 4 -7.69 12.90 -9.56
N GLY A 5 -8.05 12.10 -10.57
CA GLY A 5 -9.38 12.14 -11.19
C GLY A 5 -10.50 11.76 -10.21
N LEU A 6 -10.24 10.85 -9.27
CA LEU A 6 -11.23 10.43 -8.27
C LEU A 6 -11.58 11.59 -7.32
N LYS A 7 -10.59 12.40 -6.91
CA LYS A 7 -10.87 13.60 -6.10
C LYS A 7 -11.80 14.56 -6.85
N THR A 8 -11.51 14.86 -8.11
CA THR A 8 -12.34 15.76 -8.93
C THR A 8 -13.74 15.21 -9.11
N PHE A 9 -13.85 13.91 -9.42
CA PHE A 9 -15.14 13.25 -9.57
C PHE A 9 -15.96 13.32 -8.28
N THR A 10 -15.38 12.92 -7.14
CA THR A 10 -16.04 12.99 -5.84
C THR A 10 -16.47 14.41 -5.47
N ALA A 11 -15.62 15.43 -5.72
CA ALA A 11 -15.98 16.83 -5.46
C ALA A 11 -17.19 17.27 -6.31
N ASN A 12 -17.22 16.91 -7.59
CA ASN A 12 -18.35 17.21 -8.48
C ASN A 12 -19.62 16.46 -8.04
N THR A 13 -19.49 15.20 -7.61
CA THR A 13 -20.63 14.42 -7.11
C THR A 13 -21.22 15.03 -5.84
N ILE A 14 -20.37 15.49 -4.91
CA ILE A 14 -20.84 16.20 -3.71
C ILE A 14 -21.58 17.48 -4.10
N ALA A 15 -21.05 18.28 -5.02
CA ALA A 15 -21.67 19.53 -5.45
C ALA A 15 -22.99 19.34 -6.22
N ALA A 16 -23.19 18.19 -6.85
CA ALA A 16 -24.35 17.89 -7.69
C ALA A 16 -25.51 17.17 -6.95
N ASN A 17 -25.32 16.78 -5.70
CA ASN A 17 -26.30 16.00 -4.92
C ASN A 17 -26.64 16.70 -3.60
N GLY A 18 -27.59 16.13 -2.85
CA GLY A 18 -27.94 16.59 -1.50
C GLY A 18 -26.80 16.38 -0.49
N ASP A 19 -26.89 17.04 0.66
CA ASP A 19 -25.90 16.98 1.74
C ASP A 19 -26.41 16.21 2.98
N ASP A 20 -27.41 15.34 2.79
CA ASP A 20 -27.88 14.47 3.85
C ASP A 20 -26.87 13.34 4.16
N GLU A 21 -26.96 12.76 5.35
CA GLU A 21 -26.00 11.75 5.82
C GLU A 21 -25.95 10.51 4.91
N GLN A 22 -27.08 10.10 4.33
CA GLN A 22 -27.12 8.92 3.46
C GLN A 22 -26.42 9.20 2.14
N THR A 23 -26.70 10.34 1.50
CA THR A 23 -26.02 10.76 0.27
C THR A 23 -24.50 10.84 0.49
N ARG A 24 -24.06 11.40 1.63
CA ARG A 24 -22.62 11.46 1.97
C ARG A 24 -22.02 10.07 2.18
N ALA A 25 -22.74 9.16 2.81
CA ALA A 25 -22.30 7.78 3.00
C ALA A 25 -22.17 7.03 1.66
N ASP A 26 -23.12 7.21 0.75
CA ASP A 26 -23.11 6.59 -0.58
C ASP A 26 -21.93 7.08 -1.42
N ILE A 27 -21.66 8.39 -1.40
CA ILE A 27 -20.49 8.97 -2.08
C ILE A 27 -19.19 8.42 -1.48
N ALA A 28 -19.10 8.34 -0.14
CA ALA A 28 -17.91 7.81 0.54
C ALA A 28 -17.69 6.32 0.23
N TYR A 29 -18.76 5.53 0.18
CA TYR A 29 -18.73 4.12 -0.21
C TYR A 29 -18.24 3.97 -1.66
N ALA A 30 -18.84 4.68 -2.61
CA ALA A 30 -18.45 4.62 -4.02
C ALA A 30 -16.99 5.03 -4.24
N PHE A 31 -16.51 6.06 -3.52
CA PHE A 31 -15.09 6.44 -3.56
C PHE A 31 -14.19 5.33 -3.00
N GLN A 32 -14.53 4.76 -1.84
CA GLN A 32 -13.76 3.68 -1.23
C GLN A 32 -13.71 2.46 -2.15
N GLU A 33 -14.84 2.06 -2.72
CA GLU A 33 -14.98 0.94 -3.64
C GLU A 33 -14.08 1.12 -4.86
N ALA A 34 -14.15 2.28 -5.52
CA ALA A 34 -13.33 2.58 -6.70
C ALA A 34 -11.81 2.54 -6.40
N VAL A 35 -11.40 3.06 -5.24
CA VAL A 35 -10.00 3.00 -4.79
C VAL A 35 -9.56 1.58 -4.50
N CYS A 36 -10.35 0.81 -3.75
CA CYS A 36 -10.01 -0.56 -3.38
C CYS A 36 -9.94 -1.46 -4.61
N ASP A 37 -10.92 -1.39 -5.51
CA ASP A 37 -10.96 -2.20 -6.73
C ASP A 37 -9.76 -1.92 -7.63
N THR A 38 -9.41 -0.63 -7.81
CA THR A 38 -8.22 -0.22 -8.56
C THR A 38 -6.94 -0.86 -8.00
N LEU A 39 -6.78 -0.85 -6.67
CA LEU A 39 -5.61 -1.44 -6.01
C LEU A 39 -5.58 -2.96 -6.21
N VAL A 40 -6.70 -3.65 -6.00
CA VAL A 40 -6.82 -5.10 -6.15
C VAL A 40 -6.51 -5.54 -7.59
N ILE A 41 -7.04 -4.83 -8.60
CA ILE A 41 -6.77 -5.11 -10.02
C ILE A 41 -5.27 -5.00 -10.31
N LYS A 42 -4.60 -3.97 -9.77
CA LYS A 42 -3.16 -3.76 -9.99
C LYS A 42 -2.32 -4.80 -9.27
N CYS A 43 -2.68 -5.18 -8.05
CA CYS A 43 -2.04 -6.29 -7.34
C CYS A 43 -2.18 -7.60 -8.11
N LYS A 44 -3.37 -7.91 -8.65
CA LYS A 44 -3.61 -9.10 -9.48
C LYS A 44 -2.67 -9.13 -10.69
N ARG A 45 -2.60 -8.04 -11.45
CA ARG A 45 -1.71 -7.94 -12.63
C ARG A 45 -0.24 -8.13 -12.26
N ALA A 46 0.22 -7.50 -11.17
CA ALA A 46 1.59 -7.65 -10.71
C ALA A 46 1.92 -9.11 -10.30
N LEU A 47 0.97 -9.82 -9.68
CA LEU A 47 1.14 -11.24 -9.34
C LEU A 47 1.19 -12.13 -10.59
N GLU A 48 0.36 -11.83 -11.59
CA GLU A 48 0.37 -12.53 -12.88
C GLU A 48 1.68 -12.30 -13.64
N GLU A 49 2.18 -11.06 -13.67
CA GLU A 49 3.44 -10.68 -14.34
C GLU A 49 4.68 -11.27 -13.64
N THR A 50 4.70 -11.32 -12.32
CA THR A 50 5.86 -11.79 -11.54
C THR A 50 5.84 -13.29 -11.23
N GLY A 51 4.68 -13.95 -11.35
CA GLY A 51 4.47 -15.34 -10.93
C GLY A 51 4.53 -15.55 -9.41
N LEU A 52 4.58 -14.47 -8.62
CA LEU A 52 4.62 -14.55 -7.17
C LEU A 52 3.24 -14.94 -6.60
N LYS A 53 3.25 -15.63 -5.46
CA LYS A 53 2.04 -16.05 -4.73
C LYS A 53 1.82 -15.30 -3.42
N ARG A 54 2.66 -14.31 -3.12
CA ARG A 54 2.64 -13.59 -1.84
C ARG A 54 2.51 -12.11 -2.10
N VAL A 55 1.53 -11.49 -1.45
CA VAL A 55 1.31 -10.05 -1.45
C VAL A 55 1.57 -9.52 -0.05
N VAL A 56 2.36 -8.46 0.06
CA VAL A 56 2.54 -7.73 1.32
C VAL A 56 1.91 -6.35 1.14
N ILE A 57 1.03 -5.97 2.07
CA ILE A 57 0.40 -4.65 2.07
C ILE A 57 0.86 -3.91 3.32
N ALA A 58 1.57 -2.80 3.14
CA ALA A 58 2.02 -1.91 4.21
C ALA A 58 1.49 -0.47 3.99
N GLY A 59 1.66 0.39 4.99
CA GLY A 59 1.19 1.79 4.96
C GLY A 59 -0.19 1.98 5.60
N GLY A 60 -0.58 3.22 5.88
CA GLY A 60 -1.83 3.53 6.59
C GLY A 60 -3.11 3.01 5.90
N VAL A 61 -3.16 3.04 4.57
CA VAL A 61 -4.32 2.55 3.78
C VAL A 61 -4.52 1.04 3.95
N SER A 62 -3.48 0.30 4.35
CA SER A 62 -3.58 -1.14 4.66
C SER A 62 -4.56 -1.46 5.78
N ALA A 63 -4.94 -0.48 6.62
CA ALA A 63 -5.92 -0.67 7.68
C ALA A 63 -7.37 -0.74 7.18
N ASN A 64 -7.63 -0.42 5.90
CA ASN A 64 -8.96 -0.47 5.32
C ASN A 64 -9.51 -1.92 5.25
N LYS A 65 -10.67 -2.15 5.86
CA LYS A 65 -11.27 -3.49 5.98
C LYS A 65 -11.71 -4.06 4.63
N GLN A 66 -12.28 -3.25 3.75
CA GLN A 66 -12.74 -3.66 2.42
C GLN A 66 -11.56 -4.13 1.57
N LEU A 67 -10.49 -3.32 1.52
CA LEU A 67 -9.26 -3.66 0.82
C LEU A 67 -8.66 -4.98 1.30
N ARG A 68 -8.62 -5.21 2.63
CA ARG A 68 -8.14 -6.48 3.20
C ARG A 68 -8.98 -7.66 2.72
N ALA A 69 -10.30 -7.56 2.85
CA ALA A 69 -11.21 -8.62 2.45
C ALA A 69 -11.07 -8.97 0.95
N ASP A 70 -10.93 -7.98 0.08
CA ASP A 70 -10.84 -8.23 -1.36
C ASP A 70 -9.48 -8.81 -1.79
N LEU A 71 -8.39 -8.42 -1.13
CA LEU A 71 -7.08 -9.02 -1.35
C LEU A 71 -7.00 -10.45 -0.82
N GLU A 72 -7.63 -10.75 0.32
CA GLU A 72 -7.74 -12.12 0.82
C GLU A 72 -8.50 -13.02 -0.15
N LYS A 73 -9.60 -12.53 -0.73
CA LYS A 73 -10.33 -13.26 -1.80
C LYS A 73 -9.44 -13.48 -3.02
N LEU A 74 -8.70 -12.46 -3.45
CA LEU A 74 -7.76 -12.56 -4.57
C LEU A 74 -6.68 -13.62 -4.29
N ALA A 75 -6.05 -13.59 -3.12
CA ALA A 75 -5.02 -14.53 -2.74
C ALA A 75 -5.54 -15.98 -2.69
N LYS A 76 -6.72 -16.21 -2.12
CA LYS A 76 -7.37 -17.53 -2.15
C LYS A 76 -7.59 -18.03 -3.57
N LYS A 77 -8.05 -17.15 -4.48
CA LYS A 77 -8.31 -17.50 -5.88
C LYS A 77 -7.04 -17.93 -6.64
N ILE A 78 -5.88 -17.37 -6.30
CA ILE A 78 -4.60 -17.70 -6.94
C ILE A 78 -3.77 -18.75 -6.18
N GLY A 79 -4.31 -19.31 -5.08
CA GLY A 79 -3.59 -20.22 -4.21
C GLY A 79 -2.35 -19.58 -3.55
N GLY A 80 -2.49 -18.30 -3.17
CA GLY A 80 -1.46 -17.48 -2.55
C GLY A 80 -1.86 -16.96 -1.18
N GLU A 81 -1.06 -16.04 -0.65
CA GLU A 81 -1.18 -15.50 0.70
C GLU A 81 -1.04 -13.98 0.72
N VAL A 82 -1.75 -13.32 1.64
CA VAL A 82 -1.59 -11.89 1.92
C VAL A 82 -1.05 -11.69 3.32
N TYR A 83 -0.09 -10.79 3.44
CA TYR A 83 0.55 -10.43 4.70
C TYR A 83 0.30 -8.96 5.03
N TYR A 84 -0.04 -8.73 6.30
CA TYR A 84 -0.25 -7.39 6.85
C TYR A 84 0.66 -7.21 8.08
N PRO A 85 1.36 -6.08 8.22
CA PRO A 85 1.97 -5.73 9.48
C PRO A 85 0.90 -5.53 10.56
N ARG A 86 1.31 -5.68 11.82
CA ARG A 86 0.51 -5.14 12.94
C ARG A 86 0.29 -3.65 12.71
N THR A 87 -0.87 -3.13 13.11
CA THR A 87 -1.27 -1.74 12.86
C THR A 87 -0.23 -0.73 13.35
N GLU A 88 0.40 -0.98 14.51
CA GLU A 88 1.47 -0.16 15.08
C GLU A 88 2.73 -0.05 14.21
N PHE A 89 2.92 -0.98 13.26
CA PHE A 89 4.02 -1.00 12.30
C PHE A 89 3.61 -0.54 10.89
N CYS A 90 2.33 -0.20 10.67
CA CYS A 90 1.86 0.28 9.37
C CYS A 90 2.17 1.76 9.11
N THR A 91 2.39 2.55 10.16
CA THR A 91 2.78 3.97 10.09
C THR A 91 4.26 4.14 10.33
N ASP A 92 4.83 5.29 9.97
CA ASP A 92 6.25 5.57 10.15
C ASP A 92 6.68 5.45 11.62
N ASN A 93 7.66 4.58 11.89
CA ASN A 93 8.12 4.27 13.24
C ASN A 93 9.62 3.89 13.27
N GLY A 94 10.26 3.98 14.43
CA GLY A 94 11.68 3.64 14.58
C GLY A 94 11.98 2.14 14.45
N ALA A 95 11.02 1.26 14.73
CA ALA A 95 11.22 -0.19 14.69
C ALA A 95 11.49 -0.69 13.25
N MET A 96 10.81 -0.15 12.25
CA MET A 96 11.04 -0.50 10.85
C MET A 96 12.45 -0.09 10.38
N ILE A 97 12.95 1.05 10.85
CA ILE A 97 14.30 1.55 10.53
C ILE A 97 15.35 0.68 11.21
N ALA A 98 15.16 0.34 12.48
CA ALA A 98 16.06 -0.54 13.23
C ALA A 98 16.15 -1.93 12.57
N TYR A 99 15.01 -2.51 12.18
CA TYR A 99 14.97 -3.80 11.50
C TYR A 99 15.65 -3.75 10.13
N ALA A 100 15.33 -2.76 9.30
CA ALA A 100 15.96 -2.60 7.98
C ALA A 100 17.48 -2.38 8.08
N GLY A 101 17.93 -1.56 9.03
CA GLY A 101 19.35 -1.33 9.30
C GLY A 101 20.07 -2.61 9.76
N MET A 102 19.45 -3.38 10.65
CA MET A 102 19.99 -4.68 11.09
C MET A 102 20.10 -5.68 9.93
N GLN A 103 19.09 -5.77 9.06
CA GLN A 103 19.12 -6.64 7.87
C GLN A 103 20.24 -6.23 6.90
N ARG A 104 20.47 -4.92 6.71
CA ARG A 104 21.58 -4.39 5.89
C ARG A 104 22.94 -4.69 6.51
N LEU A 105 23.10 -4.41 7.80
CA LEU A 105 24.35 -4.68 8.52
C LEU A 105 24.74 -6.17 8.45
N LYS A 106 23.76 -7.08 8.60
CA LYS A 106 23.99 -8.53 8.42
C LYS A 106 24.44 -8.91 7.01
N ASN A 107 24.09 -8.11 6.01
CA ASN A 107 24.50 -8.28 4.62
C ASN A 107 25.84 -7.57 4.30
N GLY A 108 26.52 -7.03 5.31
CA GLY A 108 27.81 -6.34 5.15
C GLY A 108 27.69 -4.87 4.72
N ASP A 109 26.48 -4.32 4.61
CA ASP A 109 26.29 -2.90 4.29
C ASP A 109 26.64 -2.06 5.53
N VAL A 110 27.76 -1.34 5.46
CA VAL A 110 28.18 -0.36 6.45
C VAL A 110 28.37 1.01 5.79
N CYS A 111 28.03 2.08 6.49
CA CYS A 111 28.28 3.44 6.03
C CYS A 111 29.40 4.09 6.84
N GLU A 112 30.19 4.93 6.19
CA GLU A 112 31.11 5.84 6.88
C GLU A 112 30.33 6.85 7.73
N LEU A 113 31.01 7.51 8.68
CA LEU A 113 30.39 8.49 9.58
C LEU A 113 29.77 9.70 8.86
N GLY A 114 30.13 9.93 7.59
CA GLY A 114 29.50 10.93 6.73
C GLY A 114 28.09 10.51 6.33
N LEU A 115 27.08 10.98 7.07
CA LEU A 115 25.68 10.81 6.70
C LEU A 115 25.24 11.89 5.70
N GLN A 116 24.81 11.47 4.52
CA GLN A 116 24.15 12.35 3.54
C GLN A 116 22.68 11.98 3.39
N ALA A 117 21.79 12.90 3.78
CA ALA A 117 20.36 12.73 3.55
C ALA A 117 20.02 12.85 2.06
N ARG A 118 19.19 11.93 1.55
CA ARG A 118 18.70 11.93 0.17
C ARG A 118 17.18 12.10 0.17
N PRO A 119 16.64 13.32 -0.01
CA PRO A 119 15.20 13.57 0.04
C PRO A 119 14.39 12.81 -1.03
N ARG A 120 15.02 12.55 -2.18
CA ARG A 120 14.47 11.71 -3.25
C ARG A 120 15.42 10.55 -3.45
N TRP A 121 15.11 9.42 -2.84
CA TRP A 121 15.90 8.21 -2.97
C TRP A 121 15.05 7.08 -3.57
N PRO A 122 15.23 6.78 -4.86
CA PRO A 122 14.53 5.69 -5.51
C PRO A 122 14.90 4.33 -4.89
N ILE A 123 13.90 3.51 -4.59
CA ILE A 123 14.08 2.23 -3.90
C ILE A 123 14.83 1.19 -4.74
N ASP A 124 14.76 1.32 -6.06
CA ASP A 124 15.43 0.48 -7.06
C ASP A 124 16.95 0.77 -7.17
N GLN A 125 17.42 1.88 -6.61
CA GLN A 125 18.86 2.18 -6.50
C GLN A 125 19.52 1.51 -5.29
N LEU A 126 18.73 0.83 -4.45
CA LEU A 126 19.24 0.13 -3.28
C LEU A 126 19.82 -1.23 -3.68
N THR A 127 20.98 -1.57 -3.14
CA THR A 127 21.52 -2.93 -3.25
C THR A 127 20.55 -3.92 -2.60
N SER A 128 20.31 -5.04 -3.28
CA SER A 128 19.48 -6.12 -2.78
C SER A 128 20.18 -6.85 -1.62
N ILE A 129 19.38 -7.19 -0.61
CA ILE A 129 19.84 -8.01 0.52
C ILE A 129 19.65 -9.48 0.11
N GLN A 130 20.70 -10.29 0.21
CA GLN A 130 20.59 -11.73 -0.03
C GLN A 130 19.88 -12.40 1.15
N LYS A 131 19.07 -13.43 0.86
CA LYS A 131 18.36 -14.21 1.88
C LYS A 131 19.27 -15.18 2.59
#